data_AF-A0A3A4PA26-F1
#
_entry.id   AF-A0A3A4PA26-F1
#
_cell.length_a   1.000
_cell.length_b   1.000
_cell.length_c   1.000
_cell.angle_alpha   90.00
_cell.angle_beta   90.00
_cell.angle_gamma   90.00
#
_symmetry.space_group_name_H-M   'P 1'
#
loop_
_entity.id
_entity.type
_entity.pdbx_description
1 polymer ?
#
loop_
_entity_poly.entity_id
_entity_poly.type
_entity_poly.pdbx_seq_one_letter_code
_entity_poly.pdbx_strand_id
1 'polypeptide(L)'
;MQNRTIPRRKPLRATIGIFGVGHYAYWPQFEGLLDELKAKQSRLAQKVQAHGVEVIDFGIVDDARGAYALLPKLQAAELDLIFCDMVTYATSSTFGVIIKTIDIPIVLVALQPLRAMDYSNASTYMQLCNDDFCSVPEFTGVAIRMGKKAPDCILGTLENDPVADAELAEYCQIAKVLHDLKRARIGQMGHVLESMLDMHADPTQFTAQFGCHIVQTEPHDVYRFYRDVTEPEIRIEAEKILGFFDTPDPQSDPITRKLTEEDLTTAARVSVALNKFIEKKKLDGLAYYYEGEPYSELRTVVTNFIVGNSLLIAAGFPMCGELDLKTCIAMLIMDRLDIGGSFAEFHPIDFNEGFVLIGHDGPHHINIAEGRPVLRSLLKYHGKPGAGASVEFKIREGPITMLSISSTYEGKFKFVLAEGESVQGPIPPTGNTNTRGFFKPEVRTFLKRWVAEGPTHHFALGIGHHAETIRKIANYLDLEAVIVSE
;
A
#
# COMPACT_ATOMS: atom_id res chain seq x y z
N MET A 1 27.21 7.33 5.89
CA MET A 1 26.95 5.96 6.41
C MET A 1 25.75 5.43 5.64
N GLN A 2 25.82 4.25 5.03
CA GLN A 2 24.65 3.69 4.34
C GLN A 2 23.53 3.50 5.37
N ASN A 3 22.37 4.13 5.14
CA ASN A 3 21.17 3.86 5.93
C ASN A 3 20.88 2.36 5.85
N ARG A 4 21.00 1.66 6.98
CA ARG A 4 20.60 0.26 7.06
C ARG A 4 19.09 0.23 6.88
N THR A 5 18.63 -0.38 5.79
CA THR A 5 17.21 -0.67 5.59
C THR A 5 16.86 -1.98 6.29
N ILE A 6 15.69 -2.02 6.91
CA ILE A 6 15.13 -3.25 7.44
C ILE A 6 14.53 -4.03 6.25
N PRO A 7 14.94 -5.30 6.02
CA PRO A 7 14.37 -6.09 4.95
C PRO A 7 12.92 -6.46 5.27
N ARG A 8 12.08 -6.53 4.23
CA ARG A 8 10.68 -6.94 4.38
C ARG A 8 10.58 -8.39 4.86
N ARG A 9 9.60 -8.68 5.72
CA ARG A 9 9.35 -10.04 6.27
C ARG A 9 8.85 -11.01 5.21
N LYS A 10 8.06 -10.50 4.25
CA LYS A 10 7.46 -11.26 3.16
C LYS A 10 7.72 -10.53 1.85
N PRO A 11 8.22 -11.20 0.79
CA PRO A 11 8.33 -10.58 -0.52
C PRO A 11 6.94 -10.18 -1.04
N LEU A 12 6.86 -9.09 -1.81
CA LEU A 12 5.62 -8.75 -2.53
C LEU A 12 5.36 -9.81 -3.60
N ARG A 13 4.09 -10.17 -3.76
CA ARG A 13 3.64 -11.14 -4.77
C ARG A 13 2.35 -10.65 -5.40
N ALA A 14 2.16 -11.02 -6.66
CA ALA A 14 0.91 -10.92 -7.37
C ALA A 14 0.92 -11.92 -8.52
N THR A 15 -0.25 -12.43 -8.89
CA THR A 15 -0.44 -13.27 -10.06
C THR A 15 -1.27 -12.51 -11.09
N ILE A 16 -0.66 -12.23 -12.24
CA ILE A 16 -1.27 -11.47 -13.34
C ILE A 16 -1.56 -12.41 -14.50
N GLY A 17 -2.81 -12.39 -14.98
CA GLY A 17 -3.19 -13.08 -16.20
C GLY A 17 -2.96 -12.19 -17.41
N ILE A 18 -2.45 -12.76 -18.50
CA ILE A 18 -2.36 -12.08 -19.79
C ILE A 18 -3.11 -12.92 -20.81
N PHE A 19 -4.04 -12.32 -21.53
CA PHE A 19 -4.62 -12.92 -22.73
C PHE A 19 -4.64 -11.88 -23.85
N GLY A 20 -4.27 -12.31 -25.05
CA GLY A 20 -4.30 -11.47 -26.24
C GLY A 20 -5.65 -11.55 -26.92
N VAL A 21 -6.01 -10.53 -27.68
CA VAL A 21 -7.20 -10.56 -28.55
C VAL A 21 -6.83 -10.32 -30.00
N GLY A 22 -7.38 -11.14 -30.90
CA GLY A 22 -7.20 -10.99 -32.34
C GLY A 22 -8.48 -11.25 -33.12
N HIS A 23 -8.37 -11.34 -34.43
CA HIS A 23 -9.49 -11.65 -35.31
C HIS A 23 -9.18 -12.85 -36.20
N TYR A 24 -9.89 -13.95 -35.97
CA TYR A 24 -9.60 -15.23 -36.61
C TYR A 24 -9.62 -15.21 -38.14
N ALA A 25 -10.34 -14.25 -38.74
CA ALA A 25 -10.42 -14.09 -40.19
C ALA A 25 -9.08 -13.69 -40.82
N TYR A 26 -8.15 -13.09 -40.05
CA TYR A 26 -6.84 -12.67 -40.54
C TYR A 26 -5.88 -13.85 -40.76
N TRP A 27 -5.99 -14.94 -39.98
CA TRP A 27 -5.01 -16.02 -40.02
C TRP A 27 -4.84 -16.70 -41.38
N PRO A 28 -5.91 -17.05 -42.12
CA PRO A 28 -5.75 -17.59 -43.48
C PRO A 28 -5.47 -16.52 -44.54
N GLN A 29 -5.65 -15.23 -44.22
CA GLN A 29 -5.46 -14.12 -45.16
C GLN A 29 -4.01 -13.63 -45.20
N PHE A 30 -3.30 -13.71 -44.07
CA PHE A 30 -1.97 -13.15 -43.88
C PHE A 30 -1.05 -14.20 -43.26
N GLU A 31 -0.28 -14.89 -44.11
CA GLU A 31 0.72 -15.88 -43.68
C GLU A 31 1.73 -15.26 -42.71
N GLY A 32 2.00 -15.95 -41.59
CA GLY A 32 2.96 -15.50 -40.56
C GLY A 32 2.42 -14.51 -39.52
N LEU A 33 1.29 -13.84 -39.78
CA LEU A 33 0.77 -12.78 -38.91
C LEU A 33 0.53 -13.26 -37.47
N LEU A 34 -0.15 -14.39 -37.30
CA LEU A 34 -0.48 -14.92 -35.97
C LEU A 34 0.79 -15.19 -35.13
N ASP A 35 1.86 -15.66 -35.75
CA ASP A 35 3.11 -15.95 -35.04
C ASP A 35 3.85 -14.66 -34.64
N GLU A 36 3.77 -13.62 -35.48
CA GLU A 36 4.26 -12.29 -35.13
C GLU A 36 3.47 -11.67 -33.96
N LEU A 37 2.14 -11.82 -33.94
CA LEU A 37 1.30 -11.34 -32.84
C LEU A 37 1.55 -12.11 -31.53
N LYS A 38 1.80 -13.43 -31.60
CA LYS A 38 2.24 -14.20 -30.42
C LYS A 38 3.59 -13.73 -29.90
N ALA A 39 4.51 -13.34 -30.79
CA ALA A 39 5.80 -12.78 -30.39
C ALA A 39 5.63 -11.43 -29.68
N LYS A 40 4.71 -10.57 -30.14
CA LYS A 40 4.32 -9.33 -29.45
C LYS A 40 3.81 -9.61 -28.03
N GLN A 41 2.86 -10.54 -27.89
CA GLN A 41 2.32 -10.91 -26.58
C GLN A 41 3.40 -11.48 -25.65
N SER A 42 4.26 -12.35 -26.17
CA SER A 42 5.39 -12.91 -25.41
C SER A 42 6.31 -11.80 -24.88
N ARG A 43 6.49 -10.72 -25.64
CA ARG A 43 7.28 -9.58 -25.25
C ARG A 43 6.61 -8.77 -24.15
N LEU A 44 5.32 -8.51 -24.24
CA LEU A 44 4.55 -7.91 -23.14
C LEU A 44 4.68 -8.75 -21.86
N ALA A 45 4.49 -10.06 -21.95
CA ALA A 45 4.61 -10.97 -20.81
C ALA A 45 5.99 -10.89 -20.13
N GLN A 46 7.07 -10.80 -20.92
CA GLN A 46 8.42 -10.60 -20.39
C GLN A 46 8.57 -9.26 -19.64
N LYS A 47 8.01 -8.17 -20.18
CA LYS A 47 8.03 -6.85 -19.53
C LYS A 47 7.28 -6.89 -18.19
N VAL A 48 6.08 -7.47 -18.17
CA VAL A 48 5.28 -7.63 -16.95
C VAL A 48 6.04 -8.48 -15.91
N GLN A 49 6.59 -9.62 -16.32
CA GLN A 49 7.34 -10.51 -15.43
C GLN A 49 8.58 -9.85 -14.80
N ALA A 50 9.21 -8.91 -15.51
CA ALA A 50 10.36 -8.16 -14.99
C ALA A 50 10.04 -7.31 -13.75
N HIS A 51 8.76 -7.03 -13.47
CA HIS A 51 8.32 -6.33 -12.26
C HIS A 51 8.12 -7.25 -11.03
N GLY A 52 8.57 -8.50 -11.10
CA GLY A 52 8.57 -9.42 -9.95
C GLY A 52 7.18 -9.95 -9.60
N VAL A 53 6.32 -10.12 -10.62
CA VAL A 53 5.00 -10.75 -10.51
C VAL A 53 5.01 -12.11 -11.21
N GLU A 54 4.13 -13.00 -10.80
CA GLU A 54 3.85 -14.24 -11.52
C GLU A 54 2.95 -13.92 -12.72
N VAL A 55 3.30 -14.41 -13.89
CA VAL A 55 2.53 -14.19 -15.13
C VAL A 55 1.97 -15.52 -15.61
N ILE A 56 0.67 -15.55 -15.84
CA ILE A 56 -0.01 -16.67 -16.51
C ILE A 56 -0.47 -16.19 -17.88
N ASP A 57 0.19 -16.66 -18.93
CA ASP A 57 -0.18 -16.38 -20.31
C ASP A 57 -1.24 -17.39 -20.79
N PHE A 58 -2.39 -16.88 -21.17
CA PHE A 58 -3.53 -17.66 -21.67
C PHE A 58 -3.59 -17.72 -23.20
N GLY A 59 -2.62 -17.12 -23.89
CA GLY A 59 -2.55 -17.03 -25.35
C GLY A 59 -3.54 -16.02 -25.94
N ILE A 60 -3.74 -16.11 -27.25
CA ILE A 60 -4.63 -15.21 -28.01
C ILE A 60 -6.02 -15.82 -28.16
N VAL A 61 -7.05 -15.02 -27.90
CA VAL A 61 -8.46 -15.31 -28.16
C VAL A 61 -8.92 -14.53 -29.39
N ASP A 62 -9.44 -15.22 -30.38
CA ASP A 62 -9.71 -14.67 -31.71
C ASP A 62 -11.16 -14.86 -32.21
N ASP A 63 -11.96 -15.64 -31.48
CA ASP A 63 -13.39 -15.83 -31.69
C ASP A 63 -14.17 -15.89 -30.36
N ALA A 64 -15.51 -15.82 -30.46
CA ALA A 64 -16.37 -15.87 -29.28
C ALA A 64 -16.29 -17.21 -28.53
N ARG A 65 -16.11 -18.35 -29.21
CA ARG A 65 -16.04 -19.67 -28.54
C ARG A 65 -14.80 -19.77 -27.68
N GLY A 66 -13.67 -19.24 -28.16
CA GLY A 66 -12.42 -19.09 -27.41
C GLY A 66 -12.62 -18.27 -26.14
N ALA A 67 -13.34 -17.15 -26.22
CA ALA A 67 -13.62 -16.31 -25.06
C ALA A 67 -14.43 -17.04 -23.97
N TYR A 68 -15.47 -17.78 -24.36
CA TYR A 68 -16.26 -18.59 -23.43
C TYR A 68 -15.45 -19.76 -22.85
N ALA A 69 -14.53 -20.35 -23.62
CA ALA A 69 -13.66 -21.42 -23.16
C ALA A 69 -12.53 -20.90 -22.23
N LEU A 70 -12.11 -19.65 -22.39
CA LEU A 70 -11.10 -19.01 -21.54
C LEU A 70 -11.65 -18.63 -20.16
N LEU A 71 -12.91 -18.18 -20.09
CA LEU A 71 -13.55 -17.72 -18.85
C LEU A 71 -13.32 -18.63 -17.62
N PRO A 72 -13.61 -19.96 -17.65
CA PRO A 72 -13.39 -20.82 -16.49
C PRO A 72 -11.91 -20.94 -16.10
N LYS A 73 -10.97 -20.77 -17.04
CA LYS A 73 -9.53 -20.79 -16.75
C LYS A 73 -9.09 -19.53 -16.02
N LEU A 74 -9.58 -18.36 -16.44
CA LEU A 74 -9.33 -17.09 -15.75
C LEU A 74 -9.87 -17.12 -14.31
N GLN A 75 -11.07 -17.67 -14.12
CA GLN A 75 -11.69 -17.81 -12.79
C GLN A 75 -10.91 -18.77 -11.87
N ALA A 76 -10.35 -19.85 -12.43
CA ALA A 76 -9.60 -20.85 -11.67
C ALA A 76 -8.17 -20.42 -11.31
N ALA A 77 -7.64 -19.36 -11.95
CA ALA A 77 -6.23 -18.98 -11.84
C ALA A 77 -5.91 -18.03 -10.68
N GLU A 78 -6.89 -17.70 -9.83
CA GLU A 78 -6.73 -16.84 -8.62
C GLU A 78 -5.99 -15.51 -8.89
N LEU A 79 -6.27 -14.90 -10.05
CA LEU A 79 -5.56 -13.72 -10.54
C LEU A 79 -5.89 -12.46 -9.69
N ASP A 80 -4.88 -11.61 -9.53
CA ASP A 80 -5.03 -10.33 -8.84
C ASP A 80 -5.37 -9.19 -9.81
N LEU A 81 -4.91 -9.30 -11.07
CA LEU A 81 -5.17 -8.39 -12.18
C LEU A 81 -5.06 -9.14 -13.52
N ILE A 82 -5.74 -8.65 -14.55
CA ILE A 82 -5.64 -9.19 -15.92
C ILE A 82 -5.22 -8.07 -16.88
N PHE A 83 -4.21 -8.35 -17.70
CA PHE A 83 -3.95 -7.57 -18.91
C PHE A 83 -4.63 -8.25 -20.12
N CYS A 84 -5.48 -7.50 -20.81
CA CYS A 84 -6.01 -7.85 -22.11
C CYS A 84 -5.13 -7.20 -23.17
N ASP A 85 -4.25 -7.98 -23.78
CA ASP A 85 -3.28 -7.51 -24.77
C ASP A 85 -3.95 -7.35 -26.15
N MET A 86 -4.03 -6.11 -26.62
CA MET A 86 -4.70 -5.75 -27.86
C MET A 86 -3.74 -5.94 -29.03
N VAL A 87 -3.40 -7.18 -29.36
CA VAL A 87 -2.31 -7.46 -30.33
C VAL A 87 -2.62 -7.01 -31.76
N THR A 88 -3.90 -6.85 -32.11
CA THR A 88 -4.41 -6.32 -33.40
C THR A 88 -5.91 -5.97 -33.23
N TYR A 89 -6.63 -5.70 -34.33
CA TYR A 89 -8.09 -5.62 -34.28
C TYR A 89 -8.72 -6.96 -33.84
N ALA A 90 -9.63 -6.88 -32.90
CA ALA A 90 -10.52 -7.94 -32.44
C ALA A 90 -11.96 -7.43 -32.30
N THR A 91 -12.94 -8.29 -32.55
CA THR A 91 -14.34 -7.93 -32.28
C THR A 91 -14.65 -8.02 -30.79
N SER A 92 -15.54 -7.20 -30.26
CA SER A 92 -15.99 -7.27 -28.86
C SER A 92 -16.55 -8.63 -28.43
N SER A 93 -16.87 -9.52 -29.37
CA SER A 93 -17.27 -10.89 -29.07
C SER A 93 -16.18 -11.73 -28.39
N THR A 94 -14.90 -11.37 -28.53
CA THR A 94 -13.78 -12.03 -27.84
C THR A 94 -13.60 -11.57 -26.38
N PHE A 95 -14.27 -10.49 -26.00
CA PHE A 95 -14.10 -9.81 -24.70
C PHE A 95 -15.37 -9.74 -23.86
N GLY A 96 -16.53 -9.58 -24.50
CA GLY A 96 -17.79 -9.24 -23.83
C GLY A 96 -18.19 -10.21 -22.73
N VAL A 97 -18.04 -11.53 -22.92
CA VAL A 97 -18.36 -12.52 -21.88
C VAL A 97 -17.40 -12.45 -20.69
N ILE A 98 -16.13 -12.10 -20.94
CA ILE A 98 -15.07 -12.02 -19.94
C ILE A 98 -15.35 -10.82 -19.02
N ILE A 99 -15.45 -9.61 -19.58
CA ILE A 99 -15.68 -8.38 -18.78
C ILE A 99 -17.03 -8.40 -18.05
N LYS A 100 -18.05 -9.05 -18.63
CA LYS A 100 -19.36 -9.19 -17.99
C LYS A 100 -19.31 -10.08 -16.75
N THR A 101 -18.43 -11.08 -16.72
CA THR A 101 -18.48 -12.17 -15.74
C THR A 101 -17.35 -12.15 -14.71
N ILE A 102 -16.19 -11.59 -15.07
CA ILE A 102 -15.04 -11.52 -14.18
C ILE A 102 -15.12 -10.27 -13.28
N ASP A 103 -14.84 -10.46 -12.00
CA ASP A 103 -14.73 -9.39 -11.01
C ASP A 103 -13.27 -9.01 -10.71
N ILE A 104 -12.31 -9.71 -11.32
CA ILE A 104 -10.89 -9.34 -11.31
C ILE A 104 -10.69 -8.08 -12.18
N PRO A 105 -9.92 -7.08 -11.73
CA PRO A 105 -9.55 -5.92 -12.54
C PRO A 105 -8.96 -6.30 -13.90
N ILE A 106 -9.44 -5.65 -14.97
CA ILE A 106 -8.92 -5.82 -16.33
C ILE A 106 -8.39 -4.48 -16.83
N VAL A 107 -7.17 -4.49 -17.36
CA VAL A 107 -6.53 -3.35 -18.03
C VAL A 107 -6.29 -3.73 -19.48
N LEU A 108 -6.71 -2.87 -20.42
CA LEU A 108 -6.43 -3.04 -21.85
C LEU A 108 -5.02 -2.54 -22.15
N VAL A 109 -4.25 -3.29 -22.91
CA VAL A 109 -2.87 -2.93 -23.26
C VAL A 109 -2.76 -2.83 -24.77
N ALA A 110 -2.65 -1.60 -25.29
CA ALA A 110 -2.54 -1.32 -26.72
C ALA A 110 -1.13 -0.77 -27.03
N LEU A 111 -0.18 -1.68 -27.20
CA LEU A 111 1.24 -1.35 -27.42
C LEU A 111 1.69 -1.76 -28.81
N GLN A 112 1.58 -0.84 -29.77
CA GLN A 112 2.01 -1.11 -31.14
C GLN A 112 3.55 -1.18 -31.26
N PRO A 113 4.11 -2.01 -32.16
CA PRO A 113 5.57 -2.13 -32.30
C PRO A 113 6.25 -0.86 -32.83
N LEU A 114 5.66 -0.20 -33.84
CA LEU A 114 6.27 0.95 -34.50
C LEU A 114 5.83 2.27 -33.86
N ARG A 115 6.75 3.24 -33.74
CA ARG A 115 6.38 4.62 -33.35
C ARG A 115 5.53 5.32 -34.40
N ALA A 116 5.73 4.97 -35.66
CA ALA A 116 4.93 5.38 -36.81
C ALA A 116 5.08 4.33 -37.90
N MET A 117 4.01 4.06 -38.66
CA MET A 117 4.11 3.23 -39.86
C MET A 117 4.95 3.93 -40.93
N ASP A 118 5.67 3.15 -41.74
CA ASP A 118 6.27 3.65 -42.97
C ASP A 118 5.18 3.75 -44.03
N TYR A 119 4.55 4.92 -44.15
CA TYR A 119 3.45 5.14 -45.10
C TYR A 119 3.84 4.93 -46.57
N SER A 120 5.13 5.03 -46.91
CA SER A 120 5.59 4.84 -48.29
C SER A 120 5.67 3.37 -48.67
N ASN A 121 5.94 2.50 -47.70
CA ASN A 121 6.05 1.05 -47.87
C ASN A 121 4.98 0.28 -47.09
N ALA A 122 3.93 0.96 -46.63
CA ALA A 122 2.88 0.38 -45.82
C ALA A 122 2.17 -0.74 -46.57
N SER A 123 1.88 -1.81 -45.86
CA SER A 123 1.03 -2.91 -46.32
C SER A 123 -0.05 -3.16 -45.28
N THR A 124 -1.13 -3.84 -45.67
CA THR A 124 -2.14 -4.29 -44.71
C THR A 124 -1.52 -5.17 -43.63
N TYR A 125 -0.52 -5.99 -43.96
CA TYR A 125 0.22 -6.78 -42.97
C TYR A 125 0.89 -5.88 -41.92
N MET A 126 1.62 -4.85 -42.35
CA MET A 126 2.23 -3.87 -41.44
C MET A 126 1.18 -3.17 -40.58
N GLN A 127 0.04 -2.80 -41.18
CA GLN A 127 -1.07 -2.20 -40.46
C GLN A 127 -1.61 -3.14 -39.37
N LEU A 128 -1.90 -4.40 -39.71
CA LEU A 128 -2.43 -5.39 -38.76
C LEU A 128 -1.49 -5.67 -37.59
N CYS A 129 -0.18 -5.58 -37.79
CA CYS A 129 0.81 -5.67 -36.71
C CYS A 129 0.84 -4.44 -35.78
N ASN A 130 0.22 -3.32 -36.16
CA ASN A 130 0.21 -2.04 -35.42
C ASN A 130 -1.20 -1.52 -35.08
N ASP A 131 -2.27 -2.24 -35.43
CA ASP A 131 -3.67 -1.86 -35.21
C ASP A 131 -4.17 -2.15 -33.77
N ASP A 132 -3.27 -2.05 -32.78
CA ASP A 132 -3.52 -2.42 -31.38
C ASP A 132 -4.64 -1.60 -30.72
N PHE A 133 -4.77 -0.31 -31.06
CA PHE A 133 -5.77 0.56 -30.44
C PHE A 133 -7.18 0.40 -31.03
N CYS A 134 -7.32 -0.16 -32.24
CA CYS A 134 -8.54 -0.12 -33.04
C CYS A 134 -9.78 -0.63 -32.29
N SER A 135 -9.62 -1.71 -31.52
CA SER A 135 -10.71 -2.36 -30.77
C SER A 135 -10.98 -1.77 -29.39
N VAL A 136 -10.10 -0.91 -28.87
CA VAL A 136 -10.23 -0.34 -27.50
C VAL A 136 -11.55 0.43 -27.32
N PRO A 137 -11.97 1.33 -28.24
CA PRO A 137 -13.27 2.00 -28.13
C PRO A 137 -14.47 1.05 -28.19
N GLU A 138 -14.37 -0.03 -28.98
CA GLU A 138 -15.44 -1.04 -29.05
C GLU A 138 -15.58 -1.79 -27.72
N PHE A 139 -14.46 -2.20 -27.13
CA PHE A 139 -14.42 -2.97 -25.88
C PHE A 139 -14.90 -2.14 -24.69
N THR A 140 -14.39 -0.90 -24.56
CA THR A 140 -14.80 0.04 -23.51
C THR A 140 -16.29 0.40 -23.65
N GLY A 141 -16.77 0.66 -24.87
CA GLY A 141 -18.19 0.93 -25.12
C GLY A 141 -19.10 -0.23 -24.76
N VAL A 142 -18.71 -1.48 -25.04
CA VAL A 142 -19.47 -2.68 -24.65
C VAL A 142 -19.44 -2.89 -23.13
N ALA A 143 -18.31 -2.69 -22.47
CA ALA A 143 -18.20 -2.80 -21.00
C ALA A 143 -19.17 -1.83 -20.30
N ILE A 144 -19.21 -0.56 -20.73
CA ILE A 144 -20.14 0.45 -20.21
C ILE A 144 -21.60 0.01 -20.41
N ARG A 145 -21.94 -0.49 -21.60
CA ARG A 145 -23.30 -0.98 -21.90
C ARG A 145 -23.69 -2.22 -21.09
N MET A 146 -22.71 -2.92 -20.51
CA MET A 146 -22.91 -4.05 -19.59
C MET A 146 -22.94 -3.63 -18.11
N GLY A 147 -22.91 -2.32 -17.81
CA GLY A 147 -22.94 -1.79 -16.45
C GLY A 147 -21.60 -1.85 -15.71
N LYS A 148 -20.50 -2.10 -16.43
CA LYS A 148 -19.13 -2.02 -15.89
C LYS A 148 -18.54 -0.63 -16.15
N LYS A 149 -17.53 -0.23 -15.37
CA LYS A 149 -16.70 0.94 -15.71
C LYS A 149 -15.90 0.63 -16.98
N ALA A 150 -15.54 1.66 -17.75
CA ALA A 150 -14.57 1.46 -18.83
C ALA A 150 -13.26 0.92 -18.22
N PRO A 151 -12.71 -0.19 -18.75
CA PRO A 151 -11.39 -0.65 -18.36
C PRO A 151 -10.35 0.45 -18.59
N ASP A 152 -9.36 0.52 -17.70
CA ASP A 152 -8.20 1.37 -17.93
C ASP A 152 -7.43 0.89 -19.17
N CYS A 153 -6.73 1.80 -19.83
CA CYS A 153 -5.98 1.51 -21.06
C CYS A 153 -4.54 2.03 -20.94
N ILE A 154 -3.57 1.14 -21.18
CA ILE A 154 -2.18 1.50 -21.43
C ILE A 154 -2.02 1.66 -22.94
N LEU A 155 -1.48 2.80 -23.37
CA LEU A 155 -1.35 3.14 -24.79
C LEU A 155 0.05 3.68 -25.09
N GLY A 156 0.71 3.11 -26.10
CA GLY A 156 2.07 3.52 -26.47
C GLY A 156 2.73 2.57 -27.45
N THR A 157 4.06 2.50 -27.39
CA THR A 157 4.83 1.50 -28.15
C THR A 157 5.34 0.35 -27.30
N LEU A 158 5.42 -0.84 -27.90
CA LEU A 158 5.86 -2.06 -27.21
C LEU A 158 7.30 -1.93 -26.67
N GLU A 159 8.17 -1.31 -27.45
CA GLU A 159 9.57 -1.07 -27.12
C GLU A 159 9.86 0.42 -26.92
N ASN A 160 10.82 0.73 -26.05
CA ASN A 160 11.40 2.07 -25.88
C ASN A 160 10.37 3.17 -25.59
N ASP A 161 9.34 2.84 -24.81
CA ASP A 161 8.29 3.77 -24.38
C ASP A 161 8.28 3.88 -22.84
N PRO A 162 9.01 4.86 -22.28
CA PRO A 162 9.09 5.02 -20.83
C PRO A 162 7.75 5.36 -20.18
N VAL A 163 6.77 5.88 -20.94
CA VAL A 163 5.44 6.20 -20.41
C VAL A 163 4.65 4.90 -20.22
N ALA A 164 4.57 4.07 -21.26
CA ALA A 164 3.92 2.76 -21.17
C ALA A 164 4.61 1.83 -20.16
N ASP A 165 5.95 1.87 -20.10
CA ASP A 165 6.72 1.10 -19.12
C ASP A 165 6.39 1.51 -17.67
N ALA A 166 6.20 2.81 -17.42
CA ALA A 166 5.82 3.31 -16.11
C ALA A 166 4.38 2.89 -15.74
N GLU A 167 3.44 2.92 -16.69
CA GLU A 167 2.07 2.44 -16.46
C GLU A 167 2.02 0.93 -16.19
N LEU A 168 2.77 0.12 -16.94
CA LEU A 168 2.90 -1.32 -16.67
C LEU A 168 3.45 -1.58 -15.26
N ALA A 169 4.48 -0.83 -14.85
CA ALA A 169 5.04 -0.91 -13.51
C ALA A 169 4.01 -0.55 -12.44
N GLU A 170 3.23 0.52 -12.65
CA GLU A 170 2.16 0.96 -11.76
C GLU A 170 1.11 -0.13 -11.56
N TYR A 171 0.56 -0.71 -12.63
CA TYR A 171 -0.44 -1.77 -12.52
C TYR A 171 0.12 -3.06 -11.89
N CYS A 172 1.40 -3.37 -12.10
CA CYS A 172 2.05 -4.46 -11.38
C CYS A 172 2.14 -4.21 -9.87
N GLN A 173 2.36 -2.95 -9.45
CA GLN A 173 2.32 -2.57 -8.02
C GLN A 173 0.90 -2.61 -7.46
N ILE A 174 -0.09 -2.12 -8.21
CA ILE A 174 -1.52 -2.23 -7.85
C ILE A 174 -1.91 -3.70 -7.64
N ALA A 175 -1.47 -4.61 -8.53
CA ALA A 175 -1.75 -6.03 -8.39
C ALA A 175 -1.19 -6.61 -7.07
N LYS A 176 -0.01 -6.18 -6.63
CA LYS A 176 0.58 -6.59 -5.33
C LYS A 176 -0.21 -6.07 -4.13
N VAL A 177 -0.72 -4.84 -4.21
CA VAL A 177 -1.62 -4.29 -3.18
C VAL A 177 -2.91 -5.11 -3.09
N LEU A 178 -3.57 -5.36 -4.23
CA LEU A 178 -4.80 -6.13 -4.28
C LEU A 178 -4.60 -7.58 -3.82
N HIS A 179 -3.44 -8.18 -4.14
CA HIS A 179 -3.08 -9.52 -3.71
C HIS A 179 -3.11 -9.65 -2.19
N ASP A 180 -2.41 -8.75 -1.50
CA ASP A 180 -2.27 -8.81 -0.05
C ASP A 180 -3.52 -8.34 0.67
N LEU A 181 -4.24 -7.31 0.18
CA LEU A 181 -5.51 -6.89 0.79
C LEU A 181 -6.51 -8.05 0.89
N LYS A 182 -6.66 -8.84 -0.17
CA LYS A 182 -7.60 -9.98 -0.21
C LYS A 182 -7.21 -11.13 0.74
N ARG A 183 -5.97 -11.16 1.23
CA ARG A 183 -5.39 -12.30 1.95
C ARG A 183 -4.89 -11.94 3.35
N ALA A 184 -4.80 -10.64 3.65
CA ALA A 184 -4.23 -10.14 4.88
C ALA A 184 -5.03 -10.60 6.11
N ARG A 185 -4.29 -10.94 7.15
CA ARG A 185 -4.81 -11.26 8.48
C ARG A 185 -4.41 -10.17 9.46
N ILE A 186 -5.33 -9.26 9.77
CA ILE A 186 -5.04 -8.11 10.64
C ILE A 186 -5.48 -8.44 12.05
N GLY A 187 -4.55 -8.42 13.00
CA GLY A 187 -4.89 -8.58 14.41
C GLY A 187 -5.65 -7.36 14.94
N GLN A 188 -6.68 -7.61 15.74
CA GLN A 188 -7.39 -6.63 16.54
C GLN A 188 -7.13 -6.98 18.01
N MET A 189 -6.46 -6.10 18.75
CA MET A 189 -6.04 -6.35 20.14
C MET A 189 -6.57 -5.26 21.09
N GLY A 190 -7.52 -5.64 21.95
CA GLY A 190 -8.11 -4.75 22.94
C GLY A 190 -9.30 -3.96 22.39
N HIS A 191 -9.36 -2.65 22.66
CA HIS A 191 -10.51 -1.80 22.34
C HIS A 191 -10.05 -0.43 21.81
N VAL A 192 -10.93 0.33 21.16
CA VAL A 192 -10.67 1.72 20.79
C VAL A 192 -10.43 2.55 22.06
N LEU A 193 -9.48 3.49 22.03
CA LEU A 193 -9.24 4.43 23.12
C LEU A 193 -10.47 5.32 23.34
N GLU A 194 -11.05 5.26 24.54
CA GLU A 194 -12.22 6.04 25.01
C GLU A 194 -13.26 6.36 23.92
N SER A 195 -13.70 5.33 23.20
CA SER A 195 -14.69 5.46 22.12
C SER A 195 -14.41 6.62 21.14
N MET A 196 -13.16 6.84 20.74
CA MET A 196 -12.82 7.69 19.59
C MET A 196 -13.66 7.26 18.38
N LEU A 197 -14.76 7.97 18.14
CA LEU A 197 -15.87 7.47 17.32
C LEU A 197 -15.47 7.31 15.85
N ASP A 198 -14.49 8.07 15.40
CA ASP A 198 -13.94 7.98 14.06
C ASP A 198 -13.04 6.74 13.87
N MET A 199 -12.56 6.09 14.93
CA MET A 199 -11.76 4.85 14.87
C MET A 199 -12.61 3.59 14.76
N HIS A 200 -13.86 3.62 15.25
CA HIS A 200 -14.75 2.47 15.22
C HIS A 200 -15.02 1.99 13.80
N ALA A 201 -15.03 0.66 13.62
CA ALA A 201 -15.41 0.00 12.39
C ALA A 201 -15.88 -1.43 12.70
N ASP A 202 -16.80 -1.94 11.88
CA ASP A 202 -17.26 -3.33 11.95
C ASP A 202 -16.24 -4.23 11.25
N PRO A 203 -15.67 -5.26 11.92
CA PRO A 203 -14.82 -6.28 11.28
C PRO A 203 -15.41 -6.86 9.98
N THR A 204 -16.73 -7.00 9.88
CA THR A 204 -17.41 -7.46 8.67
C THR A 204 -17.15 -6.55 7.46
N GLN A 205 -17.06 -5.23 7.66
CA GLN A 205 -16.80 -4.29 6.56
C GLN A 205 -15.45 -4.55 5.90
N PHE A 206 -14.42 -4.90 6.68
CA PHE A 206 -13.09 -5.19 6.16
C PHE A 206 -13.09 -6.44 5.27
N THR A 207 -13.76 -7.49 5.70
CA THR A 207 -13.92 -8.70 4.88
C THR A 207 -14.75 -8.41 3.63
N ALA A 208 -15.84 -7.65 3.75
CA ALA A 208 -16.72 -7.35 2.63
C ALA A 208 -16.07 -6.47 1.55
N GLN A 209 -15.28 -5.47 1.94
CA GLN A 209 -14.76 -4.45 1.03
C GLN A 209 -13.30 -4.68 0.61
N PHE A 210 -12.46 -5.26 1.48
CA PHE A 210 -11.05 -5.53 1.18
C PHE A 210 -10.75 -7.02 0.97
N GLY A 211 -11.60 -7.91 1.51
CA GLY A 211 -11.36 -9.35 1.53
C GLY A 211 -10.46 -9.82 2.68
N CYS A 212 -9.89 -8.91 3.48
CA CYS A 212 -9.03 -9.29 4.60
C CYS A 212 -9.83 -9.84 5.78
N HIS A 213 -9.13 -10.58 6.65
CA HIS A 213 -9.72 -11.17 7.85
C HIS A 213 -9.20 -10.48 9.11
N ILE A 214 -10.13 -9.98 9.93
CA ILE A 214 -9.81 -9.42 11.24
C ILE A 214 -9.73 -10.53 12.28
N VAL A 215 -8.54 -10.74 12.82
CA VAL A 215 -8.24 -11.77 13.83
C VAL A 215 -8.39 -11.17 15.21
N GLN A 216 -9.34 -11.68 16.00
CA GLN A 216 -9.45 -11.30 17.41
C GLN A 216 -8.24 -11.82 18.19
N THR A 217 -7.57 -10.92 18.90
CA THR A 217 -6.36 -11.23 19.68
C THR A 217 -6.42 -10.57 21.03
N GLU A 218 -5.74 -11.16 22.01
CA GLU A 218 -5.73 -10.65 23.37
C GLU A 218 -4.33 -10.14 23.74
N PRO A 219 -4.20 -9.10 24.57
CA PRO A 219 -2.91 -8.69 25.14
C PRO A 219 -2.11 -9.84 25.78
N HIS A 220 -2.83 -10.80 26.38
CA HIS A 220 -2.25 -12.01 26.96
C HIS A 220 -1.58 -12.93 25.95
N ASP A 221 -1.96 -12.88 24.66
CA ASP A 221 -1.30 -13.64 23.61
C ASP A 221 0.17 -13.21 23.45
N VAL A 222 0.48 -11.91 23.64
CA VAL A 222 1.87 -11.38 23.62
C VAL A 222 2.56 -11.61 24.95
N TYR A 223 1.85 -11.36 26.06
CA TYR A 223 2.42 -11.49 27.41
C TYR A 223 2.94 -12.90 27.70
N ARG A 224 2.29 -13.95 27.16
CA ARG A 224 2.82 -15.33 27.25
C ARG A 224 4.23 -15.45 26.68
N PHE A 225 4.46 -14.92 25.48
CA PHE A 225 5.80 -14.93 24.89
C PHE A 225 6.78 -14.05 25.65
N TYR A 226 6.33 -12.90 26.17
CA TYR A 226 7.16 -12.00 26.98
C TYR A 226 7.77 -12.72 28.19
N ARG A 227 6.99 -13.55 28.88
CA ARG A 227 7.47 -14.35 30.01
C ARG A 227 8.54 -15.38 29.64
N ASP A 228 8.50 -15.87 28.41
CA ASP A 228 9.37 -16.94 27.90
C ASP A 228 10.59 -16.39 27.11
N VAL A 229 10.73 -15.07 26.95
CA VAL A 229 11.91 -14.48 26.29
C VAL A 229 13.16 -14.69 27.15
N THR A 230 14.22 -15.16 26.51
CA THR A 230 15.50 -15.47 27.16
C THR A 230 16.48 -14.30 27.10
N GLU A 231 17.41 -14.23 28.06
CA GLU A 231 18.48 -13.21 28.10
C GLU A 231 19.28 -13.09 26.78
N PRO A 232 19.68 -14.19 26.10
CA PRO A 232 20.35 -14.09 24.81
C PRO A 232 19.50 -13.41 23.73
N GLU A 233 18.19 -13.69 23.69
CA GLU A 233 17.28 -13.06 22.73
C GLU A 233 17.15 -11.55 22.99
N ILE A 234 17.07 -11.15 24.26
CA ILE A 234 17.03 -9.74 24.66
C ILE A 234 18.29 -9.01 24.21
N ARG A 235 19.48 -9.59 24.44
CA ARG A 235 20.76 -8.99 24.05
C ARG A 235 20.87 -8.80 22.53
N ILE A 236 20.52 -9.82 21.75
CA ILE A 236 20.57 -9.77 20.29
C ILE A 236 19.62 -8.68 19.75
N GLU A 237 18.39 -8.61 20.28
CA GLU A 237 17.43 -7.60 19.84
C GLU A 237 17.84 -6.18 20.31
N ALA A 238 18.44 -6.03 21.49
CA ALA A 238 18.97 -4.75 21.97
C ALA A 238 20.14 -4.25 21.09
N GLU A 239 21.08 -5.13 20.72
CA GLU A 239 22.16 -4.81 19.78
C GLU A 239 21.62 -4.38 18.41
N LYS A 240 20.58 -5.07 17.93
CA LYS A 240 19.89 -4.72 16.69
C LYS A 240 19.22 -3.33 16.81
N ILE A 241 18.50 -3.05 17.89
CA ILE A 241 17.88 -1.73 18.14
C ILE A 241 18.96 -0.64 18.12
N LEU A 242 20.03 -0.77 18.91
CA LEU A 242 21.14 0.18 18.90
C LEU A 242 21.84 0.26 17.53
N GLY A 243 21.76 -0.78 16.72
CA GLY A 243 22.22 -0.80 15.34
C GLY A 243 21.43 0.10 14.39
N PHE A 244 20.18 0.48 14.70
CA PHE A 244 19.31 1.32 13.87
C PHE A 244 19.07 2.74 14.43
N PHE A 245 19.16 2.93 15.75
CA PHE A 245 18.79 4.19 16.40
C PHE A 245 19.95 4.94 17.04
N ASP A 246 19.99 6.26 16.91
CA ASP A 246 20.84 7.13 17.74
C ASP A 246 20.21 7.37 19.12
N THR A 247 21.03 7.55 20.16
CA THR A 247 20.58 7.72 21.55
C THR A 247 21.15 9.01 22.17
N PRO A 248 20.81 10.19 21.61
CA PRO A 248 21.35 11.47 22.03
C PRO A 248 20.87 11.85 23.44
N ASP A 249 21.60 12.78 24.05
CA ASP A 249 21.18 13.42 25.30
C ASP A 249 19.88 14.25 25.08
N PRO A 250 19.04 14.41 26.12
CA PRO A 250 17.80 15.18 26.02
C PRO A 250 18.08 16.66 25.74
N GLN A 251 17.13 17.34 25.09
CA GLN A 251 17.24 18.76 24.75
C GLN A 251 16.22 19.60 25.53
N SER A 252 15.27 20.24 24.84
CA SER A 252 14.35 21.21 25.43
C SER A 252 13.14 20.59 26.14
N ASP A 253 12.77 19.34 25.85
CA ASP A 253 11.61 18.68 26.45
C ASP A 253 11.97 18.04 27.81
N PRO A 254 11.37 18.50 28.93
CA PRO A 254 11.65 17.97 30.27
C PRO A 254 11.19 16.51 30.48
N ILE A 255 10.36 15.96 29.59
CA ILE A 255 9.89 14.57 29.63
C ILE A 255 10.92 13.60 29.04
N THR A 256 11.82 14.09 28.19
CA THR A 256 12.81 13.25 27.52
C THR A 256 14.04 12.98 28.38
N ARG A 257 14.59 11.77 28.25
CA ARG A 257 15.85 11.31 28.84
C ARG A 257 16.67 10.58 27.78
N LYS A 258 17.97 10.50 28.01
CA LYS A 258 18.83 9.58 27.27
C LYS A 258 18.29 8.16 27.47
N LEU A 259 18.32 7.34 26.42
CA LEU A 259 17.90 5.95 26.51
C LEU A 259 18.59 5.25 27.68
N THR A 260 17.80 4.69 28.59
CA THR A 260 18.30 3.91 29.73
C THR A 260 18.48 2.44 29.35
N GLU A 261 19.36 1.74 30.07
CA GLU A 261 19.55 0.29 29.88
C GLU A 261 18.27 -0.50 30.20
N GLU A 262 17.50 -0.06 31.20
CA GLU A 262 16.22 -0.68 31.60
C GLU A 262 15.16 -0.55 30.51
N ASP A 263 15.01 0.65 29.92
CA ASP A 263 14.04 0.89 28.84
C ASP A 263 14.44 0.14 27.56
N LEU A 264 15.75 0.08 27.25
CA LEU A 264 16.25 -0.71 26.13
C LEU A 264 15.98 -2.21 26.34
N THR A 265 16.26 -2.73 27.53
CA THR A 265 16.02 -4.14 27.88
C THR A 265 14.53 -4.48 27.76
N THR A 266 13.66 -3.60 28.26
CA THR A 266 12.21 -3.75 28.17
C THR A 266 11.74 -3.73 26.72
N ALA A 267 12.16 -2.73 25.93
CA ALA A 267 11.82 -2.61 24.51
C ALA A 267 12.29 -3.81 23.69
N ALA A 268 13.50 -4.31 23.95
CA ALA A 268 14.05 -5.49 23.29
C ALA A 268 13.24 -6.75 23.62
N ARG A 269 12.94 -6.97 24.91
CA ARG A 269 12.13 -8.12 25.35
C ARG A 269 10.73 -8.10 24.76
N VAL A 270 10.08 -6.93 24.74
CA VAL A 270 8.76 -6.75 24.13
C VAL A 270 8.81 -6.94 22.62
N SER A 271 9.83 -6.42 21.92
CA SER A 271 10.02 -6.62 20.48
C SER A 271 10.12 -8.12 20.12
N VAL A 272 10.90 -8.90 20.88
CA VAL A 272 11.02 -10.36 20.68
C VAL A 272 9.67 -11.05 20.91
N ALA A 273 8.98 -10.72 22.00
CA ALA A 273 7.68 -11.30 22.31
C ALA A 273 6.63 -11.04 21.23
N LEU A 274 6.59 -9.80 20.73
CA LEU A 274 5.71 -9.37 19.66
C LEU A 274 6.00 -10.12 18.36
N ASN A 275 7.28 -10.29 17.99
CA ASN A 275 7.68 -11.08 16.82
C ASN A 275 7.20 -12.54 16.90
N LYS A 276 7.39 -13.19 18.05
CA LYS A 276 6.91 -14.57 18.29
C LYS A 276 5.38 -14.66 18.20
N PHE A 277 4.68 -13.66 18.74
CA PHE A 277 3.22 -13.59 18.69
C PHE A 277 2.67 -13.48 17.26
N ILE A 278 3.16 -12.51 16.47
CA ILE A 278 2.63 -12.29 15.12
C ILE A 278 2.92 -13.49 14.20
N GLU A 279 4.05 -14.18 14.40
CA GLU A 279 4.39 -15.40 13.68
C GLU A 279 3.46 -16.54 14.08
N LYS A 280 3.23 -16.74 15.39
CA LYS A 280 2.33 -17.78 15.90
C LYS A 280 0.90 -17.62 15.38
N LYS A 281 0.39 -16.39 15.35
CA LYS A 281 -0.98 -16.08 14.89
C LYS A 281 -1.09 -15.91 13.37
N LYS A 282 0.05 -15.93 12.67
CA LYS A 282 0.17 -15.70 11.22
C LYS A 282 -0.53 -14.41 10.81
N LEU A 283 -0.13 -13.31 11.43
CA LEU A 283 -0.69 -11.98 11.13
C LEU A 283 0.09 -11.31 10.00
N ASP A 284 -0.56 -10.34 9.37
CA ASP A 284 -0.02 -9.43 8.35
C ASP A 284 -0.06 -7.97 8.80
N GLY A 285 -0.78 -7.66 9.87
CA GLY A 285 -0.77 -6.38 10.56
C GLY A 285 -1.39 -6.48 11.94
N LEU A 286 -1.33 -5.41 12.73
CA LEU A 286 -1.94 -5.35 14.07
C LEU A 286 -2.44 -3.94 14.40
N ALA A 287 -3.74 -3.79 14.63
CA ALA A 287 -4.27 -2.65 15.36
C ALA A 287 -4.41 -3.03 16.84
N TYR A 288 -3.98 -2.16 17.74
CA TYR A 288 -4.01 -2.45 19.17
C TYR A 288 -4.30 -1.21 20.01
N TYR A 289 -5.01 -1.42 21.11
CA TYR A 289 -4.97 -0.51 22.25
C TYR A 289 -5.49 -1.24 23.49
N TYR A 290 -4.71 -1.15 24.57
CA TYR A 290 -5.06 -1.67 25.88
C TYR A 290 -4.16 -1.03 26.94
N GLU A 291 -4.71 -0.69 28.11
CA GLU A 291 -3.92 -0.07 29.18
C GLU A 291 -3.25 -1.07 30.12
N GLY A 292 -3.80 -2.28 30.24
CA GLY A 292 -3.44 -3.21 31.31
C GLY A 292 -3.83 -2.72 32.71
N GLU A 293 -3.78 -3.63 33.69
CA GLU A 293 -3.99 -3.26 35.09
C GLU A 293 -2.83 -2.34 35.56
N PRO A 294 -3.12 -1.26 36.33
CA PRO A 294 -2.08 -0.39 36.89
C PRO A 294 -0.97 -1.18 37.57
N TYR A 295 0.28 -0.83 37.26
CA TYR A 295 1.51 -1.44 37.80
C TYR A 295 1.72 -2.94 37.48
N SER A 296 0.90 -3.55 36.63
CA SER A 296 1.09 -4.93 36.18
C SER A 296 2.18 -5.06 35.11
N GLU A 297 2.80 -6.25 35.02
CA GLU A 297 3.69 -6.56 33.88
C GLU A 297 2.95 -6.49 32.54
N LEU A 298 1.65 -6.80 32.52
CA LEU A 298 0.85 -6.70 31.30
C LEU A 298 0.79 -5.26 30.81
N ARG A 299 0.59 -4.28 31.71
CA ARG A 299 0.68 -2.86 31.38
C ARG A 299 2.06 -2.53 30.81
N THR A 300 3.15 -2.98 31.44
CA THR A 300 4.50 -2.79 30.90
C THR A 300 4.64 -3.31 29.47
N VAL A 301 4.09 -4.49 29.16
CA VAL A 301 4.16 -5.06 27.80
C VAL A 301 3.40 -4.19 26.79
N VAL A 302 2.12 -3.90 27.03
CA VAL A 302 1.27 -3.21 26.04
C VAL A 302 1.65 -1.75 25.84
N THR A 303 2.28 -1.11 26.83
CA THR A 303 2.77 0.28 26.69
C THR A 303 4.15 0.37 26.05
N ASN A 304 4.85 -0.74 25.81
CA ASN A 304 6.21 -0.75 25.26
C ASN A 304 6.32 -1.40 23.86
N PHE A 305 5.23 -1.40 23.09
CA PHE A 305 5.24 -1.89 21.71
C PHE A 305 5.96 -0.96 20.71
N ILE A 306 6.15 0.33 21.03
CA ILE A 306 6.59 1.40 20.11
C ILE A 306 7.83 1.01 19.27
N VAL A 307 8.89 0.51 19.92
CA VAL A 307 10.16 0.15 19.23
C VAL A 307 9.97 -1.07 18.34
N GLY A 308 9.42 -2.15 18.89
CA GLY A 308 9.16 -3.39 18.13
C GLY A 308 8.25 -3.15 16.93
N ASN A 309 7.21 -2.34 17.11
CA ASN A 309 6.30 -1.95 16.04
C ASN A 309 7.01 -1.17 14.94
N SER A 310 7.87 -0.20 15.29
CA SER A 310 8.57 0.60 14.28
C SER A 310 9.53 -0.24 13.43
N LEU A 311 10.18 -1.23 14.04
CA LEU A 311 10.99 -2.23 13.32
C LEU A 311 10.13 -3.12 12.42
N LEU A 312 8.95 -3.54 12.89
CA LEU A 312 8.01 -4.38 12.14
C LEU A 312 7.36 -3.66 10.96
N ILE A 313 6.96 -2.40 11.15
CA ILE A 313 6.41 -1.56 10.08
C ILE A 313 7.43 -1.37 8.98
N ALA A 314 8.69 -1.05 9.32
CA ALA A 314 9.76 -0.98 8.33
C ALA A 314 10.04 -2.31 7.63
N ALA A 315 9.67 -3.44 8.24
CA ALA A 315 9.73 -4.77 7.63
C ALA A 315 8.43 -5.15 6.87
N GLY A 316 7.53 -4.19 6.63
CA GLY A 316 6.28 -4.36 5.89
C GLY A 316 5.14 -5.02 6.67
N PHE A 317 5.14 -4.90 8.00
CA PHE A 317 4.04 -5.33 8.86
C PHE A 317 3.38 -4.09 9.50
N PRO A 318 2.27 -3.57 8.92
CA PRO A 318 1.58 -2.40 9.46
C PRO A 318 1.10 -2.63 10.89
N MET A 319 1.34 -1.65 11.75
CA MET A 319 0.86 -1.65 13.13
C MET A 319 0.31 -0.29 13.49
N CYS A 320 -0.86 -0.27 14.11
CA CYS A 320 -1.58 0.96 14.40
C CYS A 320 -1.97 1.00 15.88
N GLY A 321 -1.71 2.13 16.54
CA GLY A 321 -2.19 2.38 17.89
C GLY A 321 -3.70 2.60 17.93
N GLU A 322 -4.24 2.77 19.14
CA GLU A 322 -5.62 3.23 19.38
C GLU A 322 -6.72 2.34 18.76
N LEU A 323 -6.35 1.10 18.45
CA LEU A 323 -7.14 0.12 17.71
C LEU A 323 -7.63 0.63 16.34
N ASP A 324 -6.86 1.48 15.67
CA ASP A 324 -7.23 1.99 14.37
C ASP A 324 -6.98 0.97 13.24
N LEU A 325 -7.99 0.13 12.99
CA LEU A 325 -7.98 -0.83 11.89
C LEU A 325 -7.99 -0.15 10.51
N LYS A 326 -8.60 1.03 10.38
CA LYS A 326 -8.74 1.71 9.09
C LYS A 326 -7.39 2.25 8.64
N THR A 327 -6.66 2.91 9.53
CA THR A 327 -5.30 3.37 9.23
C THR A 327 -4.32 2.20 9.09
N CYS A 328 -4.52 1.09 9.82
CA CYS A 328 -3.72 -0.12 9.59
C CYS A 328 -3.84 -0.65 8.14
N ILE A 329 -5.02 -0.57 7.52
CA ILE A 329 -5.21 -0.89 6.09
C ILE A 329 -4.55 0.14 5.19
N ALA A 330 -4.67 1.44 5.51
CA ALA A 330 -4.00 2.50 4.75
C ALA A 330 -2.47 2.30 4.73
N MET A 331 -1.88 1.94 5.86
CA MET A 331 -0.46 1.62 5.98
C MET A 331 -0.09 0.38 5.17
N LEU A 332 -0.94 -0.66 5.16
CA LEU A 332 -0.72 -1.85 4.33
C LEU A 332 -0.64 -1.48 2.85
N ILE A 333 -1.58 -0.67 2.36
CA ILE A 333 -1.62 -0.23 0.96
C ILE A 333 -0.32 0.49 0.59
N MET A 334 0.12 1.44 1.41
CA MET A 334 1.35 2.20 1.16
C MET A 334 2.62 1.34 1.22
N ASP A 335 2.69 0.33 2.11
CA ASP A 335 3.82 -0.60 2.16
C ASP A 335 3.89 -1.43 0.87
N ARG A 336 2.76 -1.89 0.35
CA ARG A 336 2.71 -2.69 -0.88
C ARG A 336 2.97 -1.89 -2.15
N LEU A 337 2.81 -0.57 -2.10
CA LEU A 337 3.30 0.35 -3.13
C LEU A 337 4.80 0.64 -3.02
N ASP A 338 5.49 0.15 -1.98
CA ASP A 338 6.91 0.39 -1.68
C ASP A 338 7.22 1.87 -1.38
N ILE A 339 6.24 2.59 -0.83
CA ILE A 339 6.32 4.02 -0.48
C ILE A 339 6.31 4.26 1.03
N GLY A 340 6.34 3.18 1.83
CA GLY A 340 6.32 3.24 3.29
C GLY A 340 4.93 3.01 3.87
N GLY A 341 4.32 4.02 4.48
CA GLY A 341 3.09 3.83 5.26
C GLY A 341 3.35 3.95 6.76
N SER A 342 3.82 5.12 7.17
CA SER A 342 3.96 5.47 8.58
C SER A 342 2.62 5.90 9.16
N PHE A 343 2.31 5.47 10.37
CA PHE A 343 1.19 6.01 11.13
C PHE A 343 1.46 7.47 11.48
N ALA A 344 0.46 8.32 11.29
CA ALA A 344 0.55 9.76 11.49
C ALA A 344 -0.81 10.41 11.77
N GLU A 345 -0.75 11.59 12.35
CA GLU A 345 -1.83 12.56 12.55
C GLU A 345 -1.28 13.98 12.39
N PHE A 346 -2.18 14.96 12.37
CA PHE A 346 -1.78 16.37 12.41
C PHE A 346 -1.48 16.84 13.83
N HIS A 347 -0.32 17.47 13.97
CA HIS A 347 0.17 18.16 15.15
C HIS A 347 -0.01 19.69 14.99
N PRO A 348 0.51 20.54 15.89
CA PRO A 348 0.35 21.99 15.78
C PRO A 348 0.76 22.58 14.43
N ILE A 349 0.01 23.59 14.01
CA ILE A 349 0.23 24.34 12.76
C ILE A 349 1.17 25.51 13.04
N ASP A 350 2.18 25.69 12.18
CA ASP A 350 3.00 26.88 12.17
C ASP A 350 2.49 27.86 11.11
N PHE A 351 1.81 28.91 11.57
CA PHE A 351 1.28 29.95 10.69
C PHE A 351 2.33 30.96 10.22
N ASN A 352 3.53 30.99 10.81
CA ASN A 352 4.59 31.90 10.37
C ASN A 352 5.26 31.38 9.11
N GLU A 353 5.52 30.07 9.06
CA GLU A 353 6.18 29.42 7.94
C GLU A 353 5.21 28.61 7.05
N GLY A 354 3.93 28.51 7.43
CA GLY A 354 2.88 27.96 6.57
C GLY A 354 2.91 26.44 6.42
N PHE A 355 3.35 25.71 7.45
CA PHE A 355 3.37 24.24 7.46
C PHE A 355 2.56 23.70 8.65
N VAL A 356 2.20 22.42 8.59
CA VAL A 356 1.61 21.68 9.72
C VAL A 356 2.57 20.58 10.13
N LEU A 357 2.77 20.37 11.43
CA LEU A 357 3.53 19.21 11.88
C LEU A 357 2.71 17.94 11.65
N ILE A 358 3.35 16.89 11.17
CA ILE A 358 2.74 15.57 10.95
C ILE A 358 3.56 14.55 11.72
N GLY A 359 2.90 13.77 12.57
CA GLY A 359 3.57 12.94 13.54
C GLY A 359 2.65 11.97 14.23
N HIS A 360 3.18 11.22 15.17
CA HIS A 360 2.44 10.49 16.20
C HIS A 360 3.45 10.11 17.30
N ASP A 361 3.01 9.59 18.43
CA ASP A 361 3.87 9.00 19.46
C ASP A 361 4.39 7.58 19.13
N GLY A 362 4.22 7.15 17.88
CA GLY A 362 4.57 5.83 17.37
C GLY A 362 3.36 4.91 17.22
N PRO A 363 3.48 3.86 16.37
CA PRO A 363 4.71 3.39 15.73
C PRO A 363 4.95 3.93 14.30
N HIS A 364 6.17 3.81 13.76
CA HIS A 364 6.51 4.51 12.51
C HIS A 364 7.41 3.72 11.54
N HIS A 365 7.32 4.02 10.25
CA HIS A 365 8.07 3.32 9.19
C HIS A 365 9.50 3.84 9.04
N ILE A 366 10.46 3.33 9.81
CA ILE A 366 11.81 3.92 9.88
C ILE A 366 12.64 3.85 8.58
N ASN A 367 12.30 2.98 7.61
CA ASN A 367 12.99 2.93 6.32
C ASN A 367 12.76 4.18 5.44
N ILE A 368 11.73 4.98 5.75
CA ILE A 368 11.45 6.25 5.05
C ILE A 368 11.87 7.49 5.87
N ALA A 369 12.61 7.29 6.96
CA ALA A 369 13.13 8.38 7.77
C ALA A 369 14.21 9.18 7.03
N GLU A 370 14.27 10.48 7.31
CA GLU A 370 15.41 11.33 7.01
C GLU A 370 16.52 11.06 8.03
N GLY A 371 17.71 10.71 7.54
CA GLY A 371 18.83 10.35 8.40
C GLY A 371 18.58 9.10 9.25
N ARG A 372 19.27 9.03 10.40
CA ARG A 372 19.17 7.92 11.35
C ARG A 372 18.11 8.26 12.42
N PRO A 373 17.10 7.41 12.63
CA PRO A 373 16.09 7.63 13.67
C PRO A 373 16.71 7.71 15.07
N VAL A 374 16.02 8.41 15.97
CA VAL A 374 16.44 8.63 17.35
C VAL A 374 15.58 7.81 18.31
N LEU A 375 16.19 7.29 19.37
CA LEU A 375 15.51 6.61 20.47
C LEU A 375 15.77 7.34 21.79
N ARG A 376 14.69 7.74 22.47
CA ARG A 376 14.73 8.44 23.77
C ARG A 376 13.91 7.69 24.80
N SER A 377 14.28 7.80 26.07
CA SER A 377 13.41 7.39 27.17
C SER A 377 12.46 8.52 27.53
N LEU A 378 11.17 8.22 27.67
CA LEU A 378 10.14 9.18 28.09
C LEU A 378 9.71 8.88 29.52
N LEU A 379 9.65 9.91 30.36
CA LEU A 379 9.13 9.79 31.73
C LEU A 379 7.64 9.41 31.79
N LYS A 380 6.90 9.71 30.72
CA LYS A 380 5.49 9.39 30.54
C LYS A 380 5.13 9.51 29.07
N TYR A 381 4.22 8.65 28.61
CA TYR A 381 3.59 8.81 27.30
C TYR A 381 2.48 9.87 27.35
N HIS A 382 2.26 10.56 26.23
CA HIS A 382 1.21 11.56 26.12
C HIS A 382 -0.14 10.87 25.90
N GLY A 383 -1.18 11.28 26.62
CA GLY A 383 -2.55 10.77 26.42
C GLY A 383 -2.80 9.32 26.87
N LYS A 384 -1.77 8.54 27.24
CA LYS A 384 -1.91 7.13 27.65
C LYS A 384 -0.98 6.74 28.83
N PRO A 385 -1.31 5.70 29.59
CA PRO A 385 -0.43 5.20 30.66
C PRO A 385 0.91 4.68 30.13
N GLY A 386 1.94 4.73 30.98
CA GLY A 386 3.24 4.12 30.72
C GLY A 386 4.37 5.12 30.52
N ALA A 387 5.58 4.57 30.43
CA ALA A 387 6.85 5.24 30.19
C ALA A 387 7.79 4.24 29.49
N GLY A 388 8.88 4.72 28.91
CA GLY A 388 9.87 3.86 28.26
C GLY A 388 10.47 4.44 26.99
N ALA A 389 11.05 3.56 26.17
CA ALA A 389 11.73 3.95 24.94
C ALA A 389 10.72 4.34 23.83
N SER A 390 10.91 5.53 23.26
CA SER A 390 10.11 6.07 22.16
C SER A 390 10.97 6.47 20.97
N VAL A 391 10.37 6.41 19.78
CA VAL A 391 11.02 6.60 18.48
C VAL A 391 10.73 8.00 17.94
N GLU A 392 11.79 8.74 17.65
CA GLU A 392 11.76 10.10 17.09
C GLU A 392 12.42 10.09 15.71
N PHE A 393 11.72 10.57 14.68
CA PHE A 393 12.33 10.93 13.40
C PHE A 393 11.47 11.93 12.62
N LYS A 394 11.95 12.34 11.44
CA LYS A 394 11.13 13.01 10.42
C LYS A 394 11.20 12.23 9.12
N ILE A 395 10.13 12.23 8.32
CA ILE A 395 10.13 11.57 7.02
C ILE A 395 11.15 12.26 6.09
N ARG A 396 11.72 11.47 5.16
CA ARG A 396 12.60 11.96 4.09
C ARG A 396 12.04 13.24 3.47
N GLU A 397 12.93 14.21 3.25
CA GLU A 397 12.54 15.47 2.60
C GLU A 397 12.08 15.23 1.14
N GLY A 398 11.09 15.99 0.70
CA GLY A 398 10.49 15.90 -0.63
C GLY A 398 9.03 15.43 -0.65
N PRO A 399 8.53 14.95 -1.80
CA PRO A 399 7.13 14.61 -2.00
C PRO A 399 6.60 13.61 -0.98
N ILE A 400 5.39 13.84 -0.49
CA ILE A 400 4.67 12.94 0.42
C ILE A 400 3.21 12.74 -0.02
N THR A 401 2.68 11.55 0.27
CA THR A 401 1.27 11.19 0.05
C THR A 401 0.62 10.78 1.37
N MET A 402 -0.60 11.26 1.60
CA MET A 402 -1.45 10.91 2.73
C MET A 402 -2.64 10.07 2.29
N LEU A 403 -2.99 9.05 3.08
CA LEU A 403 -4.21 8.26 2.92
C LEU A 403 -4.89 8.11 4.28
N SER A 404 -6.07 8.72 4.41
CA SER A 404 -7.04 8.40 5.46
C SER A 404 -8.13 7.49 4.89
N ILE A 405 -8.57 6.52 5.68
CA ILE A 405 -9.73 5.68 5.37
C ILE A 405 -10.83 5.98 6.39
N SER A 406 -11.93 6.56 5.93
CA SER A 406 -13.10 6.92 6.74
C SER A 406 -14.28 5.98 6.43
N SER A 407 -15.38 6.13 7.17
CA SER A 407 -16.63 5.42 6.94
C SER A 407 -17.74 6.39 6.55
N THR A 408 -18.52 6.05 5.53
CA THR A 408 -19.68 6.84 5.09
C THR A 408 -20.91 6.50 5.92
N TYR A 409 -21.96 7.33 5.78
CA TYR A 409 -23.26 7.10 6.42
C TYR A 409 -23.87 5.73 6.06
N GLU A 410 -23.63 5.24 4.84
CA GLU A 410 -24.10 3.95 4.33
C GLU A 410 -23.28 2.76 4.86
N GLY A 411 -22.26 3.00 5.70
CA GLY A 411 -21.42 1.95 6.26
C GLY A 411 -20.40 1.38 5.27
N LYS A 412 -19.98 2.17 4.27
CA LYS A 412 -18.88 1.84 3.34
C LYS A 412 -17.62 2.62 3.72
N PHE A 413 -16.45 2.09 3.38
CA PHE A 413 -15.22 2.88 3.44
C PHE A 413 -15.12 3.94 2.33
N LYS A 414 -14.48 5.06 2.65
CA LYS A 414 -14.09 6.15 1.73
C LYS A 414 -12.61 6.46 1.90
N PHE A 415 -11.89 6.64 0.80
CA PHE A 415 -10.50 7.07 0.79
C PHE A 415 -10.44 8.59 0.69
N VAL A 416 -9.71 9.22 1.61
CA VAL A 416 -9.39 10.66 1.57
C VAL A 416 -7.89 10.80 1.40
N LEU A 417 -7.49 11.38 0.27
CA LEU A 417 -6.11 11.44 -0.19
C LEU A 417 -5.61 12.88 -0.23
N ALA A 418 -4.34 13.09 0.02
CA ALA A 418 -3.69 14.38 -0.18
C ALA A 418 -2.22 14.20 -0.54
N GLU A 419 -1.65 15.19 -1.22
CA GLU A 419 -0.23 15.25 -1.55
C GLU A 419 0.38 16.57 -1.07
N GLY A 420 1.62 16.49 -0.61
CA GLY A 420 2.36 17.63 -0.10
C GLY A 420 3.86 17.40 -0.18
N GLU A 421 4.60 18.16 0.61
CA GLU A 421 6.06 18.08 0.72
C GLU A 421 6.48 17.98 2.19
N SER A 422 7.37 17.04 2.50
CA SER A 422 8.17 17.03 3.71
C SER A 422 9.31 18.04 3.55
N VAL A 423 9.26 19.16 4.28
CA VAL A 423 10.23 20.24 4.14
C VAL A 423 11.30 20.24 5.22
N GLN A 424 12.49 20.73 4.87
CA GLN A 424 13.61 20.87 5.80
C GLN A 424 13.25 21.78 6.99
N GLY A 425 13.77 21.47 8.17
CA GLY A 425 13.68 22.34 9.35
C GLY A 425 13.85 21.58 10.66
N PRO A 426 13.93 22.31 11.79
CA PRO A 426 13.93 21.70 13.10
C PRO A 426 12.56 21.08 13.42
N ILE A 427 12.58 20.05 14.25
CA ILE A 427 11.40 19.38 14.79
C ILE A 427 11.47 19.38 16.32
N PRO A 428 10.34 19.34 17.04
CA PRO A 428 10.36 19.24 18.50
C PRO A 428 11.10 17.97 18.95
N PRO A 429 12.07 18.05 19.89
CA PRO A 429 12.79 16.88 20.39
C PRO A 429 11.97 16.18 21.50
N THR A 430 10.77 15.72 21.14
CA THR A 430 9.76 15.19 22.10
C THR A 430 9.77 13.67 22.21
N GLY A 431 10.67 12.97 21.49
CA GLY A 431 10.63 11.51 21.42
C GLY A 431 9.55 10.94 20.50
N ASN A 432 8.95 11.77 19.64
CA ASN A 432 7.87 11.41 18.70
C ASN A 432 8.30 11.74 17.27
N THR A 433 7.68 11.09 16.27
CA THR A 433 7.88 11.54 14.89
C THR A 433 7.23 12.90 14.69
N ASN A 434 7.94 13.79 14.03
CA ASN A 434 7.43 15.09 13.61
C ASN A 434 8.05 15.42 12.25
N THR A 435 7.20 15.69 11.27
CA THR A 435 7.59 16.09 9.91
C THR A 435 6.92 17.42 9.60
N ARG A 436 7.65 18.34 8.96
CA ARG A 436 7.06 19.60 8.52
C ARG A 436 6.33 19.35 7.19
N GLY A 437 5.01 19.20 7.24
CA GLY A 437 4.17 19.01 6.07
C GLY A 437 3.75 20.33 5.45
N PHE A 438 4.16 20.57 4.21
CA PHE A 438 3.79 21.73 3.42
C PHE A 438 2.78 21.34 2.34
N PHE A 439 1.66 22.05 2.27
CA PHE A 439 0.56 21.75 1.36
C PHE A 439 0.07 23.00 0.65
N LYS A 440 -0.39 22.82 -0.58
CA LYS A 440 -0.91 23.90 -1.43
C LYS A 440 -2.44 23.98 -1.39
N PRO A 441 -3.05 25.14 -1.70
CA PRO A 441 -2.40 26.41 -2.02
C PRO A 441 -1.76 27.09 -0.78
N GLU A 442 -2.30 26.85 0.41
CA GLU A 442 -1.70 27.20 1.70
C GLU A 442 -2.34 26.36 2.83
N VAL A 443 -1.64 26.23 3.96
CA VAL A 443 -1.96 25.27 5.03
C VAL A 443 -3.39 25.39 5.57
N ARG A 444 -3.96 26.60 5.73
CA ARG A 444 -5.31 26.82 6.25
C ARG A 444 -6.37 26.36 5.24
N THR A 445 -6.21 26.68 3.97
CA THR A 445 -7.11 26.26 2.90
C THR A 445 -7.05 24.76 2.70
N PHE A 446 -5.84 24.19 2.65
CA PHE A 446 -5.65 22.75 2.59
C PHE A 446 -6.34 22.04 3.75
N LEU A 447 -6.02 22.41 5.00
CA LEU A 447 -6.59 21.75 6.18
C LEU A 447 -8.11 21.88 6.25
N LYS A 448 -8.67 23.03 5.85
CA LYS A 448 -10.13 23.20 5.77
C LYS A 448 -10.79 22.27 4.74
N ARG A 449 -10.14 22.06 3.58
CA ARG A 449 -10.63 21.12 2.57
C ARG A 449 -10.47 19.68 3.02
N TRP A 450 -9.34 19.34 3.65
CA TRP A 450 -9.09 18.02 4.23
C TRP A 450 -10.18 17.62 5.20
N VAL A 451 -10.47 18.46 6.20
CA VAL A 451 -11.51 18.14 7.21
C VAL A 451 -12.92 18.17 6.64
N ALA A 452 -13.18 18.90 5.55
CA ALA A 452 -14.50 18.92 4.91
C ALA A 452 -14.87 17.57 4.27
N GLU A 453 -13.89 16.74 3.92
CA GLU A 453 -14.11 15.41 3.36
C GLU A 453 -14.41 14.33 4.41
N GLY A 454 -14.32 14.68 5.70
CA GLY A 454 -14.58 13.76 6.82
C GLY A 454 -13.56 12.62 7.00
N PRO A 455 -12.24 12.86 6.94
CA PRO A 455 -11.23 11.85 7.23
C PRO A 455 -11.24 11.48 8.72
N THR A 456 -10.63 10.34 9.04
CA THR A 456 -10.17 10.06 10.41
C THR A 456 -9.07 11.05 10.81
N HIS A 457 -8.88 11.27 12.11
CA HIS A 457 -7.75 12.09 12.56
C HIS A 457 -6.38 11.45 12.24
N HIS A 458 -6.33 10.12 12.23
CA HIS A 458 -5.19 9.35 11.76
C HIS A 458 -5.18 9.15 10.24
N PHE A 459 -3.98 8.97 9.70
CA PHE A 459 -3.74 8.59 8.31
C PHE A 459 -2.40 7.88 8.16
N ALA A 460 -2.23 7.19 7.03
CA ALA A 460 -0.94 6.67 6.61
C ALA A 460 -0.18 7.74 5.80
N LEU A 461 1.12 7.84 6.04
CA LEU A 461 2.02 8.76 5.36
C LEU A 461 3.11 7.98 4.60
N GLY A 462 3.20 8.23 3.30
CA GLY A 462 4.20 7.64 2.40
C GLY A 462 5.02 8.72 1.67
N ILE A 463 6.15 8.31 1.10
CA ILE A 463 6.99 9.17 0.25
C ILE A 463 6.49 9.17 -1.20
N GLY A 464 6.81 10.20 -1.97
CA GLY A 464 6.35 10.34 -3.36
C GLY A 464 4.95 10.93 -3.47
N HIS A 465 4.54 11.23 -4.71
CA HIS A 465 3.17 11.60 -5.09
C HIS A 465 2.51 10.39 -5.77
N HIS A 466 1.58 9.76 -5.05
CA HIS A 466 0.92 8.50 -5.42
C HIS A 466 -0.60 8.52 -5.21
N ALA A 467 -1.21 9.69 -4.97
CA ALA A 467 -2.65 9.79 -4.72
C ALA A 467 -3.49 9.23 -5.88
N GLU A 468 -3.06 9.45 -7.11
CA GLU A 468 -3.72 8.89 -8.30
C GLU A 468 -3.66 7.36 -8.38
N THR A 469 -2.50 6.77 -8.09
CA THR A 469 -2.34 5.31 -8.00
C THR A 469 -3.24 4.72 -6.92
N ILE A 470 -3.32 5.36 -5.75
CA ILE A 470 -4.18 4.91 -4.66
C ILE A 470 -5.67 5.09 -5.01
N ARG A 471 -6.03 6.14 -5.75
CA ARG A 471 -7.39 6.33 -6.28
C ARG A 471 -7.77 5.21 -7.26
N LYS A 472 -6.84 4.75 -8.12
CA LYS A 472 -7.07 3.56 -8.97
C LYS A 472 -7.34 2.31 -8.13
N ILE A 473 -6.58 2.09 -7.05
CA ILE A 473 -6.82 0.98 -6.11
C ILE A 473 -8.22 1.07 -5.50
N ALA A 474 -8.64 2.25 -5.03
CA ALA A 474 -9.99 2.47 -4.51
C ALA A 474 -11.08 2.15 -5.55
N ASN A 475 -10.87 2.57 -6.80
CA ASN A 475 -11.80 2.29 -7.89
C ASN A 475 -11.97 0.79 -8.16
N TYR A 476 -10.89 -0.01 -8.07
CA TYR A 476 -10.93 -1.47 -8.21
C TYR A 476 -11.57 -2.18 -7.02
N LEU A 477 -11.58 -1.54 -5.85
CA LEU A 477 -12.27 -2.01 -4.65
C LEU A 477 -13.73 -1.51 -4.56
N ASP A 478 -14.18 -0.76 -5.57
CA ASP A 478 -15.49 -0.07 -5.58
C ASP A 478 -15.72 0.83 -4.36
N LEU A 479 -14.67 1.57 -3.98
CA LEU A 479 -14.69 2.55 -2.89
C LEU A 479 -14.75 3.97 -3.42
N GLU A 480 -15.43 4.85 -2.68
CA GLU A 480 -15.34 6.28 -2.92
C GLU A 480 -13.91 6.75 -2.60
N ALA A 481 -13.35 7.60 -3.47
CA ALA A 481 -12.05 8.21 -3.26
C ALA A 481 -12.06 9.67 -3.68
N VAL A 482 -11.52 10.53 -2.81
CA VAL A 482 -11.35 11.96 -3.07
C VAL A 482 -9.89 12.34 -2.87
N ILE A 483 -9.33 13.10 -3.81
CA ILE A 483 -8.01 13.71 -3.68
C ILE A 483 -8.24 15.17 -3.32
N VAL A 484 -7.84 15.54 -2.11
CA VAL A 484 -7.85 16.90 -1.61
C VAL A 484 -6.67 17.63 -2.24
N SER A 485 -6.95 18.35 -3.33
CA SER A 485 -5.97 19.12 -4.10
C SER A 485 -6.21 20.63 -4.02
N GLU A 486 -5.44 21.38 -4.83
CA GLU A 486 -5.50 22.84 -4.98
C GLU A 486 -6.83 23.41 -5.48
#